data_AF-A0A3N5PU90-F1
#
_entry.id   AF-A0A3N5PU90-F1
#
_cell.length_a   1.000
_cell.length_b   1.000
_cell.length_c   1.000
_cell.angle_alpha   90.00
_cell.angle_beta   90.00
_cell.angle_gamma   90.00
#
_symmetry.space_group_name_H-M   'P 1'
#
loop_
_entity.id
_entity.type
_entity.pdbx_description
1 polymer ?
#
loop_
_entity_poly.entity_id
_entity_poly.type
_entity_poly.pdbx_seq_one_letter_code
_entity_poly.pdbx_strand_id
1 'polypeptide(L)'
;MTVAQEQKIHGTSDPHEEPVRETLVLGNPSIKDITARIASIVESKITTKYLLTLGLTLSMASLGLFALYYTFVTGIGAWGLNNPVGWGWDITNFVFWIGIGHAGTLISAILFLFRQKWRTAINRSAEAMTLFAVVCALTMVLSHTGRPWLFYWLLPYPNQMQMWVNFRSPLAWDVFAVNTYFAVSLLFWFVGLIPDLATLRNYVKSNIAKKVY
;
A
#
# COMPACT_ATOMS: atom_id res chain seq x y z
N MET A 1 -4.92 7.16 -43.19
CA MET A 1 -4.33 8.51 -43.11
C MET A 1 -3.48 8.57 -41.84
N THR A 2 -2.55 7.65 -41.58
CA THR A 2 -1.21 7.42 -42.18
C THR A 2 -0.22 8.56 -41.99
N VAL A 3 0.63 8.43 -40.96
CA VAL A 3 2.11 8.61 -40.93
C VAL A 3 2.72 9.97 -41.34
N ALA A 4 1.95 10.89 -41.94
CA ALA A 4 2.46 12.18 -42.43
C ALA A 4 2.49 13.31 -41.38
N GLN A 5 2.05 13.07 -40.14
CA GLN A 5 2.07 14.08 -39.07
C GLN A 5 3.30 14.00 -38.15
N GLU A 6 4.14 12.97 -38.29
CA GLU A 6 5.27 12.72 -37.38
C GLU A 6 6.51 13.59 -37.69
N GLN A 7 6.56 14.24 -38.87
CA GLN A 7 7.75 14.99 -39.32
C GLN A 7 7.72 16.50 -39.03
N LYS A 8 6.74 17.03 -38.31
CA LYS A 8 6.63 18.48 -38.05
C LYS A 8 7.06 18.93 -36.63
N ILE A 9 7.84 18.11 -35.91
CA ILE A 9 8.20 18.35 -34.50
C ILE A 9 9.62 18.99 -34.35
N HIS A 10 10.33 19.26 -35.44
CA HIS A 10 11.66 19.91 -35.38
C HIS A 10 11.68 21.23 -36.15
N GLY A 11 11.01 22.23 -35.59
CA GLY A 11 11.06 23.60 -36.06
C GLY A 11 10.92 24.57 -34.89
N THR A 12 12.05 25.15 -34.47
CA THR A 12 12.17 26.42 -33.73
C THR A 12 11.15 26.64 -32.60
N SER A 13 11.41 26.11 -31.41
CA SER A 13 10.61 26.43 -30.22
C SER A 13 10.96 27.85 -29.73
N ASP A 14 10.00 28.75 -29.78
CA ASP A 14 10.02 29.98 -28.99
C ASP A 14 10.25 29.59 -27.51
N PRO A 15 11.21 30.20 -26.79
CA PRO A 15 11.46 29.88 -25.37
C PRO A 15 10.25 30.11 -24.45
N HIS A 16 9.18 30.77 -24.93
CA HIS A 16 7.90 30.94 -24.24
C HIS A 16 6.80 29.95 -24.63
N GLU A 17 7.02 29.07 -25.61
CA GLU A 17 6.03 28.07 -26.01
C GLU A 17 6.10 26.86 -25.06
N GLU A 18 5.05 26.68 -24.24
CA GLU A 18 5.00 25.49 -23.37
C GLU A 18 5.09 24.22 -24.24
N PRO A 19 5.98 23.27 -23.91
CA PRO A 19 6.11 22.04 -24.68
C PRO A 19 4.75 21.33 -24.73
N VAL A 20 4.32 20.95 -25.93
CA VAL A 20 3.06 20.24 -26.17
C VAL A 20 3.05 18.96 -25.33
N ARG A 21 2.19 18.92 -24.31
CA ARG A 21 2.07 17.75 -23.42
C ARG A 21 1.17 16.70 -24.06
N GLU A 22 1.60 15.46 -24.03
CA GLU A 22 0.76 14.33 -24.46
C GLU A 22 -0.51 14.22 -23.59
N THR A 23 -1.61 13.83 -24.24
CA THR A 23 -2.89 13.65 -23.57
C THR A 23 -2.88 12.37 -22.72
N LEU A 24 -3.05 12.53 -21.41
CA LEU A 24 -3.01 11.41 -20.45
C LEU A 24 -4.26 10.52 -20.50
N VAL A 25 -5.40 11.04 -20.96
CA VAL A 25 -6.67 10.31 -21.06
C VAL A 25 -7.09 10.24 -22.52
N LEU A 26 -6.98 9.05 -23.10
CA LEU A 26 -7.32 8.83 -24.51
C LEU A 26 -8.84 8.72 -24.70
N GLY A 27 -9.33 9.17 -25.87
CA GLY A 27 -10.74 9.05 -26.27
C GLY A 27 -11.70 10.08 -25.69
N ASN A 28 -11.21 11.08 -24.94
CA ASN A 28 -12.00 12.18 -24.35
C ASN A 28 -13.31 11.72 -23.65
N PRO A 29 -13.26 10.75 -22.72
CA PRO A 29 -14.46 10.28 -22.02
C PRO A 29 -15.05 11.40 -21.16
N SER A 30 -16.38 11.43 -21.02
CA SER A 30 -17.02 12.33 -20.07
C SER A 30 -16.80 11.84 -18.63
N ILE A 31 -16.96 12.73 -17.64
CA ILE A 31 -16.86 12.36 -16.21
C ILE A 31 -17.86 11.25 -15.85
N LYS A 32 -19.04 11.24 -16.50
CA LYS A 32 -20.05 10.20 -16.31
C LYS A 32 -19.54 8.83 -16.79
N ASP A 33 -18.84 8.80 -17.93
CA ASP A 33 -18.29 7.57 -18.49
C ASP A 33 -17.18 6.99 -17.61
N ILE A 34 -16.31 7.87 -17.08
CA ILE A 34 -15.26 7.48 -16.12
C ILE A 34 -15.89 6.89 -14.86
N THR A 35 -16.88 7.57 -14.30
CA THR A 35 -17.58 7.13 -13.08
C THR A 35 -18.25 5.78 -13.30
N ALA A 36 -19.01 5.62 -14.39
CA ALA A 36 -19.68 4.37 -14.72
C ALA A 36 -18.67 3.23 -14.92
N ARG A 37 -17.53 3.50 -15.57
CA ARG A 37 -16.49 2.49 -15.79
C ARG A 37 -15.84 2.02 -14.49
N ILE A 38 -15.48 2.94 -13.60
CA ILE A 38 -14.88 2.59 -12.30
C ILE A 38 -15.91 1.89 -11.41
N ALA A 39 -17.11 2.44 -11.28
CA ALA A 39 -18.17 1.88 -10.44
C ALA A 39 -18.62 0.49 -10.95
N SER A 40 -18.57 0.25 -12.27
CA SER A 40 -18.89 -1.05 -12.84
C SER A 40 -17.94 -2.17 -12.36
N ILE A 41 -16.70 -1.86 -11.99
CA ILE A 41 -15.77 -2.85 -11.42
C ILE A 41 -16.31 -3.34 -10.08
N VAL A 42 -16.79 -2.42 -9.25
CA VAL A 42 -17.33 -2.72 -7.90
C VAL A 42 -18.68 -3.43 -7.98
N GLU A 43 -19.55 -3.07 -8.93
CA GLU A 43 -20.86 -3.72 -9.12
C GLU A 43 -20.82 -4.98 -9.99
N SER A 44 -19.68 -5.26 -10.66
CA SER A 44 -19.57 -6.42 -11.53
C SER A 44 -19.82 -7.71 -10.77
N LYS A 45 -20.49 -8.66 -11.44
CA LYS A 45 -20.66 -10.00 -10.87
C LYS A 45 -19.30 -10.64 -10.66
N ILE A 46 -19.14 -11.30 -9.53
CA ILE A 46 -17.94 -12.06 -9.20
C ILE A 46 -17.67 -13.06 -10.33
N THR A 47 -16.49 -12.96 -10.94
CA THR A 47 -16.08 -13.85 -12.03
C THR A 47 -15.35 -15.08 -11.50
N THR A 48 -15.40 -16.20 -12.22
CA THR A 48 -14.67 -17.42 -11.83
C THR A 48 -13.17 -17.18 -11.75
N LYS A 49 -12.60 -16.37 -12.66
CA LYS A 49 -11.18 -16.01 -12.63
C LYS A 49 -10.81 -15.29 -11.32
N TYR A 50 -11.63 -14.32 -10.91
CA TYR A 50 -11.44 -13.62 -9.64
C TYR A 50 -11.48 -14.59 -8.45
N LEU A 51 -12.46 -15.50 -8.41
CA LEU A 51 -12.56 -16.50 -7.35
C LEU A 51 -11.37 -17.46 -7.31
N LEU A 52 -10.87 -17.89 -8.47
CA LEU A 52 -9.67 -18.73 -8.54
C LEU A 52 -8.44 -17.98 -8.02
N THR A 53 -8.23 -16.73 -8.43
CA THR A 53 -7.11 -15.92 -7.92
C THR A 53 -7.24 -15.61 -6.43
N LEU A 54 -8.46 -15.37 -5.95
CA LEU A 54 -8.74 -15.14 -4.54
C LEU A 54 -8.48 -16.42 -3.73
N GLY A 55 -8.95 -17.57 -4.19
CA GLY A 55 -8.70 -18.86 -3.55
C GLY A 55 -7.22 -19.20 -3.47
N LEU A 56 -6.45 -18.97 -4.54
CA LEU A 56 -5.01 -19.16 -4.56
C LEU A 56 -4.29 -18.25 -3.55
N THR A 57 -4.57 -16.95 -3.60
CA THR A 57 -3.93 -15.97 -2.71
C THR A 57 -4.30 -16.17 -1.25
N LEU A 58 -5.56 -16.53 -0.95
CA LEU A 58 -5.99 -16.90 0.41
C LEU A 58 -5.33 -18.20 0.90
N SER A 59 -5.12 -19.17 0.02
CA SER A 59 -4.42 -20.42 0.38
C SER A 59 -2.96 -20.13 0.74
N MET A 60 -2.28 -19.28 -0.02
CA MET A 60 -0.91 -18.84 0.28
C MET A 60 -0.85 -18.04 1.59
N ALA A 61 -1.80 -17.12 1.82
CA ALA A 61 -1.89 -16.37 3.06
C ALA A 61 -2.13 -17.29 4.26
N SER A 62 -2.99 -18.30 4.11
CA SER A 62 -3.26 -19.30 5.16
C SER A 62 -2.03 -20.15 5.49
N LEU A 63 -1.23 -20.51 4.48
CA LEU A 63 0.06 -21.18 4.70
C LEU A 63 1.03 -20.29 5.48
N GLY A 64 1.08 -18.98 5.18
CA GLY A 64 1.86 -18.01 5.94
C GLY A 64 1.42 -17.90 7.40
N LEU A 65 0.11 -17.82 7.65
CA LEU A 65 -0.45 -17.81 9.01
C LEU A 65 -0.14 -19.11 9.77
N PHE A 66 -0.20 -20.25 9.09
CA PHE A 66 0.18 -21.54 9.67
C PHE A 66 1.67 -21.58 10.05
N ALA A 67 2.56 -21.06 9.20
CA ALA A 67 3.99 -20.97 9.48
C ALA A 67 4.29 -20.04 10.68
N LEU A 68 3.58 -18.92 10.80
CA LEU A 68 3.67 -18.03 11.96
C LEU A 68 3.19 -18.73 13.24
N TYR A 69 2.04 -19.43 13.18
CA TYR A 69 1.53 -20.22 14.30
C TYR A 69 2.55 -21.28 14.74
N TYR A 70 3.11 -22.03 13.79
CA TYR A 70 4.16 -23.02 14.07
C TYR A 70 5.37 -22.38 14.76
N THR A 71 5.81 -21.20 14.30
CA THR A 71 6.90 -20.44 14.92
C THR A 71 6.57 -20.03 16.35
N PHE A 72 5.34 -19.58 16.63
CA PHE A 72 4.95 -19.18 17.98
C PHE A 72 4.89 -20.35 18.96
N VAL A 73 4.57 -21.56 18.49
CA VAL A 73 4.54 -22.76 19.34
C VAL A 73 5.92 -23.38 19.53
N THR A 74 6.74 -23.43 18.47
CA THR A 74 8.05 -24.13 18.49
C THR A 74 9.23 -23.20 18.79
N GLY A 75 9.07 -21.90 18.62
CA GLY A 75 10.09 -20.88 18.79
C GLY A 75 10.85 -20.53 17.51
N ILE A 76 11.61 -19.43 17.57
CA ILE A 76 12.39 -18.86 16.44
C ILE A 76 13.45 -19.83 15.92
N GLY A 77 13.88 -20.82 16.70
CA GLY A 77 14.84 -21.84 16.27
C GLY A 77 14.41 -22.61 15.02
N ALA A 78 13.10 -22.68 14.74
CA ALA A 78 12.56 -23.28 13.52
C ALA A 78 12.99 -22.56 12.23
N TRP A 79 13.49 -21.32 12.31
CA TRP A 79 13.84 -20.51 11.14
C TRP A 79 15.22 -20.85 10.56
N GLY A 80 16.00 -21.69 11.24
CA GLY A 80 17.34 -22.07 10.78
C GLY A 80 18.38 -20.94 10.88
N LEU A 81 18.12 -19.94 11.73
CA LEU A 81 19.11 -18.92 12.10
C LEU A 81 20.24 -19.57 12.91
N ASN A 82 21.46 -19.03 12.80
CA ASN A 82 22.62 -19.54 13.51
C ASN A 82 23.39 -18.40 14.16
N ASN A 83 24.16 -18.64 15.21
CA ASN A 83 25.13 -17.66 15.70
C ASN A 83 26.39 -17.77 14.83
N PRO A 84 26.87 -16.68 14.19
CA PRO A 84 26.59 -15.26 14.47
C PRO A 84 25.51 -14.56 13.63
N VAL A 85 24.93 -15.24 12.63
CA VAL A 85 23.90 -14.68 11.74
C VAL A 85 22.50 -14.79 12.37
N GLY A 86 22.23 -13.91 13.33
CA GLY A 86 20.95 -13.84 14.05
C GLY A 86 19.78 -13.24 13.27
N TRP A 87 20.02 -12.73 12.06
CA TRP A 87 19.02 -12.19 11.15
C TRP A 87 19.21 -12.77 9.75
N GLY A 88 18.12 -13.14 9.10
CA GLY A 88 18.11 -13.74 7.78
C GLY A 88 16.91 -13.27 6.98
N TRP A 89 16.00 -14.19 6.66
CA TRP A 89 14.81 -13.90 5.85
C TRP A 89 13.83 -12.96 6.54
N ASP A 90 13.82 -12.93 7.86
CA ASP A 90 12.98 -12.05 8.68
C ASP A 90 13.24 -10.56 8.40
N ILE A 91 14.47 -10.09 8.64
CA ILE A 91 14.83 -8.69 8.41
C ILE A 91 14.89 -8.38 6.91
N THR A 92 15.32 -9.34 6.08
CA THR A 92 15.38 -9.16 4.63
C THR A 92 14.00 -8.92 4.05
N ASN A 93 13.01 -9.72 4.43
CA ASN A 93 11.63 -9.53 3.98
C ASN A 93 11.01 -8.28 4.60
N PHE A 94 11.32 -7.96 5.86
CA PHE A 94 10.87 -6.72 6.50
C PHE A 94 11.29 -5.49 5.67
N VAL A 95 12.58 -5.34 5.37
CA VAL A 95 13.10 -4.21 4.58
C VAL A 95 12.55 -4.24 3.15
N PHE A 96 12.41 -5.42 2.55
CA PHE A 96 11.80 -5.58 1.24
C PHE A 96 10.37 -5.03 1.18
N TRP A 97 9.51 -5.40 2.14
CA TRP A 97 8.13 -4.95 2.20
C TRP A 97 8.01 -3.45 2.49
N ILE A 98 8.85 -2.91 3.39
CA ILE A 98 8.91 -1.45 3.60
C ILE A 98 9.35 -0.72 2.32
N GLY A 99 10.33 -1.26 1.59
CA GLY A 99 10.76 -0.73 0.31
C GLY A 99 9.64 -0.66 -0.74
N ILE A 100 8.82 -1.72 -0.85
CA ILE A 100 7.63 -1.72 -1.71
C ILE A 100 6.64 -0.63 -1.25
N GLY A 101 6.43 -0.49 0.06
CA GLY A 101 5.54 0.51 0.62
C GLY A 101 5.90 1.94 0.21
N HIS A 102 7.19 2.27 0.22
CA HIS A 102 7.67 3.61 -0.11
C HIS A 102 7.35 4.06 -1.53
N ALA A 103 7.36 3.14 -2.49
CA ALA A 103 6.99 3.46 -3.88
C ALA A 103 5.57 4.02 -3.97
N GLY A 104 4.63 3.46 -3.21
CA GLY A 104 3.24 3.92 -3.20
C GLY A 104 3.10 5.34 -2.62
N THR A 105 3.80 5.63 -1.52
CA THR A 105 3.78 6.97 -0.92
C THR A 105 4.50 8.03 -1.74
N LEU A 106 5.52 7.64 -2.50
CA LEU A 106 6.17 8.54 -3.47
C LEU A 106 5.18 8.95 -4.55
N ILE A 107 4.45 7.99 -5.12
CA ILE A 107 3.44 8.25 -6.15
C ILE A 107 2.33 9.15 -5.62
N SER A 108 1.86 8.90 -4.40
CA SER A 108 0.68 9.59 -3.88
C SER A 108 0.97 10.99 -3.33
N ALA A 109 2.10 11.17 -2.62
CA ALA A 109 2.46 12.42 -1.96
C ALA A 109 3.50 13.24 -2.73
N ILE A 110 4.64 12.64 -3.10
CA ILE A 110 5.74 13.39 -3.72
C ILE A 110 5.35 13.90 -5.11
N LEU A 111 4.75 13.05 -5.95
CA LEU A 111 4.26 13.49 -7.27
C LEU A 111 3.16 14.56 -7.17
N PHE A 112 2.38 14.55 -6.08
CA PHE A 112 1.40 15.60 -5.83
C PHE A 112 2.08 16.94 -5.55
N LEU A 113 3.15 16.97 -4.75
CA LEU A 113 3.93 18.18 -4.47
C LEU A 113 4.52 18.76 -5.77
N PHE A 114 5.03 17.90 -6.65
CA PHE A 114 5.53 18.30 -7.98
C PHE A 114 4.42 18.56 -9.01
N ARG A 115 3.15 18.56 -8.59
CA ARG A 115 1.96 18.78 -9.43
C ARG A 115 1.92 17.92 -10.69
N GLN A 116 2.45 16.70 -10.60
CA GLN A 116 2.44 15.75 -11.71
C GLN A 116 1.03 15.19 -11.87
N LYS A 117 0.39 15.45 -13.02
CA LYS A 117 -1.03 15.11 -13.25
C LYS A 117 -1.26 13.63 -13.54
N TRP A 118 -0.25 12.92 -14.07
CA TRP A 118 -0.34 11.52 -14.47
C TRP A 118 -0.55 10.55 -13.30
N ARG A 119 -0.13 10.93 -12.09
CA ARG A 119 -0.34 10.16 -10.86
C ARG A 119 -1.82 9.83 -10.60
N THR A 120 -2.74 10.67 -11.09
CA THR A 120 -4.19 10.60 -10.80
C THR A 120 -4.80 9.23 -11.13
N ALA A 121 -4.33 8.57 -12.18
CA ALA A 121 -4.83 7.26 -12.61
C ALA A 121 -4.34 6.08 -11.74
N ILE A 122 -3.28 6.27 -10.95
CA ILE A 122 -2.59 5.19 -10.22
C ILE A 122 -2.55 5.40 -8.70
N ASN A 123 -2.81 6.61 -8.19
CA ASN A 123 -2.66 6.93 -6.77
C ASN A 123 -3.40 5.94 -5.86
N ARG A 124 -4.65 5.59 -6.18
CA ARG A 124 -5.48 4.80 -5.28
C ARG A 124 -4.97 3.37 -5.11
N SER A 125 -4.51 2.75 -6.19
CA SER A 125 -3.91 1.42 -6.13
C SER A 125 -2.52 1.46 -5.49
N ALA A 126 -1.74 2.53 -5.73
CA ALA A 126 -0.44 2.73 -5.12
C ALA A 126 -0.52 2.93 -3.59
N GLU A 127 -1.49 3.72 -3.11
CA GLU A 127 -1.76 3.93 -1.69
C GLU A 127 -2.24 2.63 -1.01
N ALA A 128 -3.14 1.88 -1.65
CA ALA A 128 -3.59 0.59 -1.13
C ALA A 128 -2.43 -0.44 -1.06
N MET A 129 -1.57 -0.46 -2.08
CA MET A 129 -0.36 -1.29 -2.09
C MET A 129 0.55 -0.96 -0.90
N THR A 130 0.74 0.33 -0.57
CA THR A 130 1.49 0.73 0.63
C THR A 130 0.91 0.10 1.88
N LEU A 131 -0.41 0.21 2.10
CA LEU A 131 -1.05 -0.31 3.31
C LEU A 131 -0.83 -1.81 3.47
N PHE A 132 -1.04 -2.59 2.40
CA PHE A 132 -0.85 -4.03 2.46
C PHE A 132 0.63 -4.42 2.64
N ALA A 133 1.55 -3.71 1.98
CA ALA A 133 2.98 -3.92 2.16
C ALA A 133 3.43 -3.65 3.61
N VAL A 134 2.93 -2.58 4.23
CA VAL A 134 3.24 -2.25 5.63
C VAL A 134 2.65 -3.28 6.60
N VAL A 135 1.46 -3.81 6.34
CA VAL A 135 0.88 -4.92 7.13
C VAL A 135 1.76 -6.17 7.06
N CYS A 136 2.27 -6.52 5.87
CA CYS A 136 3.24 -7.62 5.72
C CYS A 136 4.54 -7.34 6.50
N ALA A 137 5.07 -6.12 6.43
CA ALA A 137 6.27 -5.72 7.18
C ALA A 137 6.07 -5.80 8.71
N LEU A 138 4.95 -5.27 9.22
CA LEU A 138 4.60 -5.31 10.65
C LEU A 138 4.51 -6.75 11.18
N THR A 139 4.04 -7.68 10.34
CA THR A 139 3.98 -9.10 10.70
C THR A 139 5.37 -9.66 11.00
N MET A 140 6.41 -9.26 10.25
CA MET A 140 7.80 -9.68 10.49
C MET A 140 8.36 -9.03 11.77
N VAL A 141 8.08 -7.75 12.01
CA VAL A 141 8.53 -7.04 13.22
C VAL A 141 7.99 -7.73 14.49
N LEU A 142 6.73 -8.15 14.48
CA LEU A 142 6.15 -8.84 15.61
C LEU A 142 6.71 -10.27 15.74
N SER A 143 6.79 -11.01 14.63
CA SER A 143 7.09 -12.44 14.66
C SER A 143 8.56 -12.78 14.86
N HIS A 144 9.52 -11.91 14.48
CA HIS A 144 10.96 -12.21 14.61
C HIS A 144 11.49 -12.14 16.04
N THR A 145 10.71 -11.56 16.96
CA THR A 145 11.09 -11.53 18.38
C THR A 145 10.85 -12.89 19.01
N GLY A 146 11.76 -13.35 19.88
CA GLY A 146 11.59 -14.63 20.58
C GLY A 146 10.41 -14.68 21.56
N ARG A 147 9.86 -13.51 21.93
CA ARG A 147 8.73 -13.37 22.86
C ARG A 147 7.76 -12.29 22.37
N PRO A 148 6.99 -12.57 21.30
CA PRO A 148 6.14 -11.59 20.62
C PRO A 148 5.05 -11.00 21.51
N TRP A 149 4.57 -11.73 22.51
CA TRP A 149 3.58 -11.23 23.47
C TRP A 149 4.08 -10.07 24.34
N LEU A 150 5.39 -9.80 24.39
CA LEU A 150 5.98 -8.66 25.10
C LEU A 150 6.14 -7.42 24.21
N PHE A 151 5.59 -7.39 23.00
CA PHE A 151 5.75 -6.26 22.07
C PHE A 151 5.36 -4.90 22.69
N TYR A 152 4.40 -4.91 23.63
CA TYR A 152 3.92 -3.70 24.28
C TYR A 152 5.02 -2.96 25.08
N TRP A 153 6.10 -3.65 25.48
CA TRP A 153 7.28 -3.00 26.11
C TRP A 153 8.09 -2.13 25.16
N LEU A 154 7.85 -2.21 23.85
CA LEU A 154 8.47 -1.33 22.86
C LEU A 154 7.76 0.03 22.77
N LEU A 155 6.62 0.20 23.44
CA LEU A 155 5.88 1.46 23.47
C LEU A 155 6.23 2.27 24.73
N PRO A 156 6.34 3.60 24.62
CA PRO A 156 6.63 4.46 25.75
C PRO A 156 5.33 4.76 26.52
N TYR A 157 5.02 3.96 27.54
CA TYR A 157 3.89 4.22 28.42
C TYR A 157 4.29 4.10 29.90
N PRO A 158 3.71 4.90 30.80
CA PRO A 158 3.95 4.78 32.23
C PRO A 158 3.55 3.40 32.75
N ASN A 159 4.43 2.74 33.48
CA ASN A 159 4.18 1.43 34.08
C ASN A 159 4.65 1.40 35.54
N GLN A 160 4.19 0.38 36.27
CA GLN A 160 4.48 0.18 37.69
C GLN A 160 5.98 -0.01 37.99
N MET A 161 6.76 -0.44 36.99
CA MET A 161 8.19 -0.68 37.12
C MET A 161 9.04 0.57 36.84
N GLN A 162 8.42 1.68 36.42
CA GLN A 162 9.11 2.91 35.98
C GLN A 162 10.16 2.65 34.88
N MET A 163 9.94 1.60 34.07
CA MET A 163 10.83 1.22 32.98
C MET A 163 10.44 1.94 31.70
N TRP A 164 11.44 2.34 30.92
CA TRP A 164 11.25 3.05 29.65
C TRP A 164 12.02 2.37 28.52
N VAL A 165 11.58 2.63 27.28
CA VAL A 165 12.26 2.20 26.06
C VAL A 165 13.61 2.91 25.95
N ASN A 166 14.63 2.21 25.46
CA ASN A 166 15.90 2.84 25.09
C ASN A 166 15.77 3.60 23.76
N PHE A 167 15.56 4.91 23.84
CA PHE A 167 15.43 5.79 22.67
C PHE A 167 16.71 5.99 21.85
N ARG A 168 17.83 5.31 22.18
CA ARG A 168 19.04 5.31 21.35
C ARG A 168 19.09 4.12 20.37
N SER A 169 18.18 3.16 20.50
CA SER A 169 18.16 1.96 19.67
C SER A 169 17.46 2.23 18.33
N PRO A 170 18.10 1.96 17.18
CA PRO A 170 17.44 2.05 15.87
C PRO A 170 16.21 1.14 15.74
N LEU A 171 16.20 -0.01 16.44
CA LEU A 171 15.03 -0.89 16.48
C LEU A 171 13.84 -0.23 17.19
N ALA A 172 14.09 0.58 18.23
CA ALA A 172 13.03 1.35 18.86
C ALA A 172 12.52 2.45 17.93
N TRP A 173 13.40 3.12 17.19
CA TRP A 173 12.99 4.11 16.18
C TRP A 173 12.11 3.49 15.11
N ASP A 174 12.42 2.27 14.69
CA ASP A 174 11.66 1.54 13.69
C ASP A 174 10.21 1.28 14.16
N VAL A 175 10.01 0.93 15.43
CA VAL A 175 8.66 0.80 16.02
C VAL A 175 7.86 2.10 15.88
N PHE A 176 8.46 3.26 16.12
CA PHE A 176 7.78 4.54 15.92
C PHE A 176 7.57 4.85 14.44
N ALA A 177 8.60 4.66 13.61
CA ALA A 177 8.58 4.99 12.20
C ALA A 177 7.52 4.17 11.46
N VAL A 178 7.48 2.85 11.63
CA VAL A 178 6.51 1.99 10.94
C VAL A 178 5.08 2.23 11.45
N ASN A 179 4.87 2.42 12.76
CA ASN A 179 3.53 2.70 13.29
C ASN A 179 2.99 4.07 12.81
N THR A 180 3.81 5.11 12.85
CA THR A 180 3.43 6.43 12.34
C THR A 180 3.23 6.40 10.83
N TYR A 181 4.09 5.70 10.10
CA TYR A 181 3.95 5.47 8.67
C TYR A 181 2.62 4.80 8.33
N PHE A 182 2.29 3.68 9.00
CA PHE A 182 1.03 2.99 8.82
C PHE A 182 -0.17 3.89 9.11
N ALA A 183 -0.16 4.58 10.26
CA ALA A 183 -1.28 5.44 10.67
C ALA A 183 -1.50 6.60 9.69
N VAL A 184 -0.43 7.29 9.29
CA VAL A 184 -0.51 8.41 8.34
C VAL A 184 -0.92 7.91 6.96
N SER A 185 -0.35 6.81 6.46
CA SER A 185 -0.76 6.21 5.19
C SER A 185 -2.23 5.79 5.19
N LEU A 186 -2.72 5.21 6.30
CA LEU A 186 -4.11 4.79 6.43
C LEU A 186 -5.05 6.00 6.40
N LEU A 187 -4.74 7.04 7.18
CA LEU A 187 -5.50 8.29 7.19
C LEU A 187 -5.49 8.95 5.82
N PHE A 188 -4.32 9.03 5.17
CA PHE A 188 -4.17 9.68 3.88
C PHE A 188 -4.99 8.97 2.78
N TRP A 189 -4.88 7.64 2.71
CA TRP A 189 -5.67 6.83 1.78
C TRP A 189 -7.17 6.94 2.06
N PHE A 190 -7.57 6.85 3.33
CA PHE A 190 -8.97 6.92 3.73
C PHE A 190 -9.59 8.28 3.42
N VAL A 191 -8.91 9.39 3.76
CA VAL A 191 -9.37 10.75 3.44
C VAL A 191 -9.50 10.92 1.93
N GLY A 192 -8.54 10.40 1.16
CA GLY A 192 -8.63 10.41 -0.29
C GLY A 192 -9.86 9.65 -0.81
N LEU A 193 -10.26 8.56 -0.15
CA LEU A 193 -11.40 7.73 -0.54
C LEU A 193 -12.77 8.33 -0.23
N ILE A 194 -12.88 9.30 0.69
CA ILE A 194 -14.16 9.91 1.08
C ILE A 194 -15.04 10.33 -0.13
N PRO A 195 -14.55 11.10 -1.12
CA PRO A 195 -15.34 11.45 -2.30
C PRO A 195 -15.65 10.25 -3.22
N ASP A 196 -14.77 9.26 -3.29
CA ASP A 196 -14.97 8.05 -4.11
C ASP A 196 -16.10 7.20 -3.52
N LEU A 197 -16.10 7.02 -2.20
CA LEU A 197 -17.16 6.32 -1.46
C LEU A 197 -18.50 7.05 -1.60
N ALA A 198 -18.51 8.38 -1.50
CA ALA A 198 -19.72 9.17 -1.74
C ALA A 198 -20.27 8.98 -3.17
N THR A 199 -19.38 8.87 -4.16
CA THR A 199 -19.75 8.62 -5.56
C THR A 199 -20.33 7.21 -5.72
N LEU A 200 -19.69 6.18 -5.15
CA LEU A 200 -20.19 4.80 -5.18
C LEU A 200 -21.52 4.65 -4.44
N ARG A 201 -21.68 5.27 -3.28
CA ARG A 201 -22.94 5.31 -2.53
C ARG A 201 -24.10 5.84 -3.37
N ASN A 202 -23.86 6.89 -4.16
CA ASN A 202 -24.89 7.48 -5.01
C ASN A 202 -25.13 6.66 -6.30
N TYR A 203 -24.14 5.91 -6.77
CA TYR A 203 -24.23 5.07 -7.96
C TYR A 203 -24.97 3.74 -7.70
N VAL A 204 -24.69 3.11 -6.57
CA VAL A 204 -25.11 1.72 -6.32
C VAL A 204 -26.61 1.61 -6.07
N LYS A 205 -27.24 0.55 -6.61
CA LYS A 205 -28.71 0.35 -6.44
C LYS A 205 -29.11 -0.32 -5.12
N SER A 206 -28.24 -1.15 -4.55
CA SER A 206 -28.53 -1.92 -3.33
C SER A 206 -28.55 -1.04 -2.08
N ASN A 207 -29.64 -1.11 -1.30
CA ASN A 207 -29.78 -0.36 -0.04
C ASN A 207 -28.76 -0.77 1.03
N ILE A 208 -28.27 -2.01 0.99
CA ILE A 208 -27.23 -2.49 1.92
C ILE A 208 -25.89 -1.84 1.54
N ALA A 209 -25.51 -1.91 0.26
CA ALA A 209 -24.27 -1.32 -0.22
C ALA A 209 -24.22 0.21 -0.01
N LYS A 210 -25.36 0.91 -0.17
CA LYS A 210 -25.49 2.33 0.14
C LYS A 210 -25.25 2.69 1.62
N LYS A 211 -25.46 1.76 2.55
CA LYS A 211 -25.19 1.98 3.97
C LYS A 211 -23.73 1.68 4.33
N VAL A 212 -23.06 0.84 3.53
CA VAL A 212 -21.66 0.45 3.73
C VAL A 212 -20.70 1.50 3.17
N TYR A 213 -21.06 2.14 2.05
CA TYR A 213 -20.33 3.26 1.45
C TYR A 213 -20.73 4.61 2.05
#